data_AF-A0A1H1WLZ3-F1
#
_entry.id   AF-A0A1H1WLZ3-F1
#
_cell.length_a   1.000
_cell.length_b   1.000
_cell.length_c   1.000
_cell.angle_alpha   90.00
_cell.angle_beta   90.00
_cell.angle_gamma   90.00
#
_symmetry.space_group_name_H-M   'P 1'
#
loop_
_entity.id
_entity.type
_entity.pdbx_description
1 polymer ?
#
loop_
_entity_poly.entity_id
_entity_poly.type
_entity_poly.pdbx_seq_one_letter_code
_entity_poly.pdbx_strand_id
1 'polypeptide(L)'
;MRARLRTGLVALTAVLTAAAWAPGAVAAPATAGSGTDPSSATVVGPHLYRVTADIDGRTARNLANHAVVDQYPEGSSVLVVCQSTGDVAYGGSRIWDLTSDGLWVPDELVPTGTSGSYAPDLPRCTIPQTYVAARTLDGRTARVLSNHARPDRYPRGSRVQITCQALGGPTYHGSSLWDRTVDGLWIPDHFLRTGTAGWVTGLPRCEAGDTVTPAPAPAADSPARAGQDRQLSVQGASFIAAYEGYRSTAYDDAGGHCTIGYGHLVHLGGCSRADAARWGSLTQDEALALLWQDAQTYAAGVRAALPRTPLSQAQFDALVSLSYNIGNGGFRGSAVRASLAGSTPDHAAVPDLMLRWVSSSGVELPGLRRRRLNEGRLFSTGSYAIIPARPYSLS
;
A
#
# COMPACT_ATOMS: atom_id res chain seq x y z
N MET A 1 -22.54 -58.64 -20.27
CA MET A 1 -22.13 -59.94 -19.67
C MET A 1 -21.07 -59.60 -18.60
N ARG A 2 -21.32 -59.75 -17.29
CA ARG A 2 -21.32 -60.97 -16.43
C ARG A 2 -19.91 -61.53 -16.07
N ALA A 3 -19.29 -60.95 -15.03
CA ALA A 3 -18.15 -61.42 -14.19
C ALA A 3 -18.00 -60.44 -13.00
N ARG A 4 -17.58 -60.71 -11.74
CA ARG A 4 -17.43 -61.93 -10.89
C ARG A 4 -16.33 -62.96 -11.29
N LEU A 5 -15.58 -63.58 -10.36
CA LEU A 5 -15.65 -63.66 -8.88
C LEU A 5 -14.30 -64.10 -8.23
N ARG A 6 -14.22 -64.08 -6.88
CA ARG A 6 -13.20 -64.62 -5.95
C ARG A 6 -12.01 -63.70 -5.64
N THR A 7 -11.66 -63.29 -4.40
CA THR A 7 -11.65 -63.82 -3.00
C THR A 7 -10.35 -64.51 -2.59
N GLY A 8 -9.69 -63.95 -1.56
CA GLY A 8 -8.60 -64.57 -0.80
C GLY A 8 -8.41 -63.84 0.52
N LEU A 9 -8.72 -64.49 1.64
CA LEU A 9 -8.57 -63.98 3.00
C LEU A 9 -7.72 -64.98 3.79
N VAL A 10 -6.72 -64.51 4.53
CA VAL A 10 -5.99 -65.31 5.53
C VAL A 10 -5.95 -64.49 6.82
N ALA A 11 -6.36 -65.11 7.92
CA ALA A 11 -6.27 -64.55 9.26
C ALA A 11 -5.24 -65.34 10.07
N LEU A 12 -4.65 -64.70 11.08
CA LEU A 12 -3.96 -65.39 12.17
C LEU A 12 -4.42 -64.80 13.51
N THR A 13 -4.60 -65.66 14.52
CA THR A 13 -5.25 -65.34 15.79
C THR A 13 -4.43 -65.83 16.98
N ALA A 14 -4.17 -64.96 17.96
CA ALA A 14 -3.91 -65.31 19.38
C ALA A 14 -3.73 -64.04 20.20
N VAL A 15 -4.02 -63.96 21.51
CA VAL A 15 -4.91 -64.74 22.42
C VAL A 15 -5.24 -63.79 23.58
N LEU A 16 -6.40 -63.91 24.24
CA LEU A 16 -6.71 -63.12 25.43
C LEU A 16 -6.04 -63.68 26.70
N THR A 17 -5.60 -62.78 27.58
CA THR A 17 -5.70 -62.99 29.03
C THR A 17 -6.37 -61.76 29.65
N ALA A 18 -7.42 -61.98 30.44
CA ALA A 18 -8.13 -60.93 31.16
C ALA A 18 -7.90 -61.08 32.66
N ALA A 19 -7.71 -59.95 33.34
CA ALA A 19 -7.78 -59.85 34.79
C ALA A 19 -8.57 -58.59 35.15
N ALA A 20 -9.63 -58.75 35.93
CA ALA A 20 -10.39 -57.66 36.53
C ALA A 20 -10.17 -57.68 38.04
N TRP A 21 -10.41 -56.55 38.72
CA TRP A 21 -11.31 -56.49 39.88
C TRP A 21 -11.49 -55.05 40.41
N ALA A 22 -12.72 -54.77 40.86
CA ALA A 22 -13.20 -53.79 41.84
C ALA A 22 -12.65 -52.33 41.91
N PRO A 23 -13.52 -51.31 42.06
CA PRO A 23 -13.12 -49.95 42.43
C PRO A 23 -12.90 -49.81 43.94
N GLY A 24 -11.95 -48.96 44.35
CA GLY A 24 -11.75 -48.53 45.74
C GLY A 24 -11.43 -47.03 45.78
N ALA A 25 -12.21 -46.26 46.54
CA ALA A 25 -12.08 -44.80 46.63
C ALA A 25 -11.30 -44.37 47.89
N VAL A 26 -10.20 -43.63 47.72
CA VAL A 26 -9.47 -42.98 48.83
C VAL A 26 -8.89 -41.63 48.36
N ALA A 27 -9.03 -40.61 49.22
CA ALA A 27 -8.32 -39.31 49.26
C ALA A 27 -8.21 -38.46 47.97
N ALA A 28 -8.85 -37.28 48.01
CA ALA A 28 -8.40 -36.13 47.24
C ALA A 28 -7.26 -35.39 47.97
N PRO A 29 -6.19 -34.95 47.28
CA PRO A 29 -5.19 -34.04 47.84
C PRO A 29 -5.33 -32.60 47.32
N ALA A 30 -5.17 -31.65 48.24
CA ALA A 30 -4.75 -30.25 48.09
C ALA A 30 -5.10 -29.46 46.80
N THR A 31 -6.02 -28.50 46.94
CA THR A 31 -6.03 -27.28 46.12
C THR A 31 -4.87 -26.35 46.50
N ALA A 32 -3.76 -26.38 45.75
CA ALA A 32 -2.72 -25.34 45.77
C ALA A 32 -1.83 -25.44 44.52
N GLY A 33 -1.29 -24.30 44.06
CA GLY A 33 -0.26 -24.28 43.01
C GLY A 33 -0.72 -23.72 41.66
N SER A 34 -0.98 -22.42 41.60
CA SER A 34 -0.92 -21.67 40.34
C SER A 34 0.53 -21.63 39.86
N GLY A 35 0.91 -22.58 39.00
CA GLY A 35 2.23 -22.63 38.39
C GLY A 35 2.44 -21.45 37.44
N THR A 36 3.07 -20.39 37.94
CA THR A 36 3.50 -19.25 37.13
C THR A 36 4.68 -19.68 36.26
N ASP A 37 4.41 -20.01 35.00
CA ASP A 37 5.42 -20.41 34.02
C ASP A 37 6.36 -19.21 33.70
N PRO A 38 7.64 -19.23 34.13
CA PRO A 38 8.42 -18.02 34.31
C PRO A 38 9.23 -17.63 33.06
N SER A 39 8.67 -17.78 31.85
CA SER A 39 9.38 -17.40 30.61
C SER A 39 8.55 -16.87 29.44
N SER A 40 7.31 -16.43 29.66
CA SER A 40 6.57 -15.60 28.68
C SER A 40 7.07 -14.14 28.67
N ALA A 41 8.29 -13.92 28.17
CA ALA A 41 8.84 -12.59 27.96
C ALA A 41 8.11 -11.90 26.79
N THR A 42 7.25 -10.92 27.11
CA THR A 42 6.50 -10.13 26.11
C THR A 42 7.45 -9.52 25.08
N VAL A 43 7.34 -9.95 23.83
CA VAL A 43 8.19 -9.47 22.73
C VAL A 43 7.75 -8.06 22.35
N VAL A 44 8.50 -7.06 22.82
CA VAL A 44 8.21 -5.65 22.52
C VAL A 44 8.53 -5.36 21.05
N GLY A 45 7.50 -4.99 20.27
CA GLY A 45 7.64 -4.79 18.82
C GLY A 45 6.31 -4.43 18.14
N PRO A 46 6.26 -4.40 16.79
CA PRO A 46 5.03 -4.14 16.06
C PRO A 46 4.03 -5.31 16.14
N HIS A 47 2.76 -5.03 16.45
CA HIS A 47 1.71 -6.04 16.66
C HIS A 47 0.39 -5.69 15.96
N LEU A 48 -0.41 -6.71 15.63
CA LEU A 48 -1.71 -6.56 14.98
C LEU A 48 -2.84 -6.48 16.02
N TYR A 49 -3.55 -5.36 16.05
CA TYR A 49 -4.71 -5.14 16.93
C TYR A 49 -6.01 -5.10 16.12
N ARG A 50 -7.11 -5.48 16.75
CA ARG A 50 -8.46 -5.40 16.17
C ARG A 50 -9.05 -4.01 16.42
N VAL A 51 -9.58 -3.42 15.36
CA VAL A 51 -10.24 -2.11 15.35
C VAL A 51 -11.68 -2.24 15.87
N THR A 52 -12.14 -1.33 16.75
CA THR A 52 -13.44 -1.44 17.45
C THR A 52 -14.53 -0.48 16.96
N ALA A 53 -14.23 0.42 16.04
CA ALA A 53 -15.16 1.28 15.31
C ALA A 53 -14.49 1.71 13.99
N ASP A 54 -15.20 2.33 13.05
CA ASP A 54 -14.55 2.93 11.88
C ASP A 54 -13.61 4.09 12.32
N ILE A 55 -12.34 4.07 11.87
CA ILE A 55 -11.32 5.06 12.26
C ILE A 55 -10.70 5.75 11.04
N ASP A 56 -10.67 7.09 11.06
CA ASP A 56 -9.80 7.86 10.15
C ASP A 56 -8.32 7.66 10.50
N GLY A 57 -7.49 7.40 9.50
CA GLY A 57 -6.04 7.47 9.62
C GLY A 57 -5.57 8.93 9.60
N ARG A 58 -4.74 9.32 10.58
CA ARG A 58 -4.40 10.73 10.83
C ARG A 58 -2.93 11.03 10.60
N THR A 59 -2.61 12.19 10.04
CA THR A 59 -1.22 12.66 9.85
C THR A 59 -0.68 13.40 11.09
N ALA A 60 -1.56 13.73 12.04
CA ALA A 60 -1.20 14.29 13.35
C ALA A 60 -2.02 13.63 14.48
N ARG A 61 -1.47 13.62 15.70
CA ARG A 61 -2.09 13.06 16.91
C ARG A 61 -3.15 14.00 17.52
N ASN A 62 -4.18 14.31 16.73
CA ASN A 62 -5.29 15.19 17.08
C ASN A 62 -6.56 14.72 16.33
N LEU A 63 -7.70 14.58 17.03
CA LEU A 63 -8.94 14.06 16.44
C LEU A 63 -9.41 14.85 15.21
N ALA A 64 -9.24 16.17 15.18
CA ALA A 64 -9.68 17.04 14.09
C ALA A 64 -8.84 16.92 12.80
N ASN A 65 -7.74 16.15 12.84
CA ASN A 65 -7.05 15.73 11.63
C ASN A 65 -7.76 14.50 11.06
N HIS A 66 -8.41 14.62 9.90
CA HIS A 66 -9.05 13.50 9.20
C HIS A 66 -8.35 13.27 7.84
N ALA A 67 -7.06 12.92 7.87
CA ALA A 67 -6.23 12.84 6.67
C ALA A 67 -6.67 11.74 5.69
N VAL A 68 -7.10 10.59 6.21
CA VAL A 68 -7.72 9.51 5.45
C VAL A 68 -8.97 9.02 6.19
N VAL A 69 -10.14 9.55 5.82
CA VAL A 69 -11.45 9.18 6.38
C VAL A 69 -11.73 7.69 6.15
N ASP A 70 -12.29 7.01 7.15
CA ASP A 70 -12.66 5.57 7.14
C ASP A 70 -11.52 4.61 6.73
N GLN A 71 -10.25 4.97 6.98
CA GLN A 71 -9.06 4.16 6.62
C GLN A 71 -9.10 2.76 7.25
N TYR A 72 -9.60 2.63 8.47
CA TYR A 72 -9.65 1.38 9.22
C TYR A 72 -11.08 1.06 9.65
N PRO A 73 -11.81 0.20 8.90
CA PRO A 73 -13.19 -0.15 9.24
C PRO A 73 -13.32 -0.97 10.54
N GLU A 74 -14.50 -0.93 11.17
CA GLU A 74 -14.80 -1.74 12.35
C GLU A 74 -14.50 -3.24 12.11
N GLY A 75 -13.83 -3.88 13.08
CA GLY A 75 -13.50 -5.30 13.00
C GLY A 75 -12.38 -5.65 12.01
N SER A 76 -11.76 -4.67 11.36
CA SER A 76 -10.48 -4.85 10.66
C SER A 76 -9.32 -5.06 11.65
N SER A 77 -8.12 -5.27 11.12
CA SER A 77 -6.89 -5.33 11.91
C SER A 77 -5.84 -4.35 11.38
N VAL A 78 -5.18 -3.64 12.30
CA VAL A 78 -4.13 -2.66 12.01
C VAL A 78 -2.83 -3.06 12.70
N LEU A 79 -1.71 -2.93 11.98
CA LEU A 79 -0.38 -3.20 12.51
C LEU A 79 0.14 -1.92 13.17
N VAL A 80 0.12 -1.88 14.50
CA VAL A 80 0.70 -0.78 15.28
C VAL A 80 2.20 -1.04 15.43
N VAL A 81 3.01 -0.03 15.11
CA VAL A 81 4.48 -0.09 15.17
C VAL A 81 5.00 0.42 16.50
N CYS A 82 4.40 1.48 17.04
CA CYS A 82 4.80 2.13 18.28
C CYS A 82 3.71 3.08 18.79
N GLN A 83 3.82 3.50 20.05
CA GLN A 83 2.90 4.46 20.67
C GLN A 83 3.56 5.80 21.02
N SER A 84 2.78 6.88 21.05
CA SER A 84 3.21 8.22 21.46
C SER A 84 2.08 9.04 22.09
N THR A 85 2.42 10.07 22.87
CA THR A 85 1.43 11.02 23.42
C THR A 85 1.09 12.14 22.44
N GLY A 86 -0.18 12.56 22.45
CA GLY A 86 -0.69 13.67 21.64
C GLY A 86 -1.74 14.52 22.34
N ASP A 87 -2.64 15.10 21.54
CA ASP A 87 -3.83 15.78 22.03
C ASP A 87 -4.83 14.77 22.61
N VAL A 88 -5.83 15.27 23.32
CA VAL A 88 -6.85 14.43 23.97
C VAL A 88 -7.75 13.80 22.90
N ALA A 89 -7.88 12.48 22.97
CA ALA A 89 -8.69 11.64 22.11
C ALA A 89 -9.99 11.20 22.83
N TYR A 90 -10.63 10.16 22.30
CA TYR A 90 -11.77 9.50 22.96
C TYR A 90 -11.38 8.96 24.35
N GLY A 91 -12.36 8.77 25.24
CA GLY A 91 -12.15 8.35 26.63
C GLY A 91 -11.40 9.35 27.52
N GLY A 92 -10.91 10.46 26.96
CA GLY A 92 -9.92 11.33 27.62
C GLY A 92 -8.48 10.83 27.50
N SER A 93 -8.24 9.74 26.74
CA SER A 93 -6.91 9.22 26.46
C SER A 93 -6.04 10.25 25.75
N ARG A 94 -4.73 10.18 25.96
CA ARG A 94 -3.71 10.94 25.21
C ARG A 94 -2.76 10.02 24.44
N ILE A 95 -3.03 8.72 24.42
CA ILE A 95 -2.23 7.71 23.74
C ILE A 95 -2.69 7.60 22.29
N TRP A 96 -1.71 7.49 21.41
CA TRP A 96 -1.90 7.42 19.97
C TRP A 96 -0.93 6.40 19.38
N ASP A 97 -1.47 5.53 18.53
CA ASP A 97 -0.74 4.48 17.87
C ASP A 97 -0.24 4.96 16.51
N LEU A 98 1.03 4.72 16.20
CA LEU A 98 1.56 4.86 14.85
C LEU A 98 1.43 3.53 14.14
N THR A 99 0.62 3.50 13.10
CA THR A 99 0.38 2.32 12.27
C THR A 99 1.54 2.10 11.30
N SER A 100 1.64 0.91 10.69
CA SER A 100 2.71 0.58 9.75
C SER A 100 2.66 1.36 8.44
N ASP A 101 1.50 1.90 8.06
CA ASP A 101 1.41 2.84 6.94
C ASP A 101 1.80 4.28 7.34
N GLY A 102 2.13 4.55 8.60
CA GLY A 102 2.60 5.86 9.08
C GLY A 102 1.47 6.84 9.45
N LEU A 103 0.23 6.37 9.56
CA LEU A 103 -0.89 7.13 10.09
C LEU A 103 -1.04 6.93 11.61
N TRP A 104 -1.58 7.94 12.29
CA TRP A 104 -1.92 7.91 13.70
C TRP A 104 -3.39 7.53 13.89
N VAL A 105 -3.66 6.69 14.88
CA VAL A 105 -5.01 6.34 15.34
C VAL A 105 -5.11 6.45 16.87
N PRO A 106 -6.28 6.76 17.44
CA PRO A 106 -6.46 6.82 18.89
C PRO A 106 -6.52 5.41 19.48
N ASP A 107 -5.68 5.15 20.48
CA ASP A 107 -5.51 3.87 21.19
C ASP A 107 -6.83 3.32 21.79
N GLU A 108 -7.75 4.21 22.18
CA GLU A 108 -9.10 3.86 22.66
C GLU A 108 -9.95 3.07 21.62
N LEU A 109 -9.67 3.23 20.32
CA LEU A 109 -10.37 2.52 19.22
C LEU A 109 -9.56 1.34 18.66
N VAL A 110 -8.35 1.13 19.17
CA VAL A 110 -7.41 0.06 18.78
C VAL A 110 -6.90 -0.58 20.08
N PRO A 111 -7.77 -1.24 20.87
CA PRO A 111 -7.49 -1.57 22.27
C PRO A 111 -6.23 -2.43 22.44
N THR A 112 -5.15 -1.77 22.85
CA THR A 112 -3.81 -2.35 23.04
C THR A 112 -3.66 -3.16 24.34
N GLY A 113 -4.76 -3.41 25.04
CA GLY A 113 -4.81 -4.07 26.35
C GLY A 113 -4.73 -3.12 27.55
N THR A 114 -4.48 -1.81 27.33
CA THR A 114 -4.49 -0.78 28.38
C THR A 114 -5.26 0.45 27.94
N SER A 115 -6.23 0.92 28.75
CA SER A 115 -6.97 2.16 28.46
C SER A 115 -6.23 3.38 29.01
N GLY A 116 -5.88 4.34 28.14
CA GLY A 116 -5.32 5.63 28.53
C GLY A 116 -3.89 5.60 29.07
N SER A 117 -3.25 4.43 29.06
CA SER A 117 -1.82 4.26 29.33
C SER A 117 -1.18 3.48 28.18
N TYR A 118 0.16 3.44 28.17
CA TYR A 118 0.89 2.79 27.11
C TYR A 118 0.94 1.27 27.31
N ALA A 119 0.76 0.53 26.22
CA ALA A 119 0.81 -0.93 26.19
C ALA A 119 2.21 -1.47 26.56
N PRO A 120 2.29 -2.67 27.19
CA PRO A 120 3.56 -3.26 27.62
C PRO A 120 4.31 -4.01 26.50
N ASP A 121 3.63 -4.32 25.40
CA ASP A 121 4.10 -5.04 24.21
C ASP A 121 4.48 -4.11 23.05
N LEU A 122 4.11 -2.83 23.10
CA LEU A 122 4.45 -1.84 22.08
C LEU A 122 5.65 -0.95 22.49
N PRO A 123 6.60 -0.71 21.57
CA PRO A 123 7.67 0.26 21.80
C PRO A 123 7.13 1.69 21.74
N ARG A 124 7.88 2.65 22.27
CA ARG A 124 7.56 4.08 22.16
C ARG A 124 8.13 4.66 20.88
N CYS A 125 7.39 5.55 20.21
CA CYS A 125 7.82 6.11 18.95
C CYS A 125 9.03 7.05 19.12
N THR A 126 10.22 6.57 18.73
CA THR A 126 11.48 7.32 18.75
C THR A 126 11.55 8.30 17.58
N ILE A 127 10.71 9.35 17.64
CA ILE A 127 10.63 10.42 16.64
C ILE A 127 11.24 11.68 17.26
N PRO A 128 12.18 12.38 16.58
CA PRO A 128 12.65 12.15 15.22
C PRO A 128 13.62 10.96 15.07
N GLN A 129 13.45 10.16 14.02
CA GLN A 129 14.41 9.13 13.65
C GLN A 129 15.67 9.76 13.01
N THR A 130 16.81 9.06 12.99
CA THR A 130 18.10 9.63 12.56
C THR A 130 18.80 8.75 11.53
N TYR A 131 18.96 9.26 10.31
CA TYR A 131 19.63 8.56 9.20
C TYR A 131 20.92 9.27 8.79
N VAL A 132 21.67 8.68 7.85
CA VAL A 132 22.94 9.23 7.34
C VAL A 132 22.76 9.68 5.89
N ALA A 133 23.14 10.92 5.57
CA ALA A 133 23.11 11.44 4.20
C ALA A 133 24.18 10.76 3.32
N ALA A 134 23.77 10.04 2.28
CA ALA A 134 24.65 9.29 1.37
C ALA A 134 25.47 10.21 0.43
N ARG A 135 24.99 11.44 0.22
CA ARG A 135 25.63 12.55 -0.52
C ARG A 135 25.35 13.86 0.21
N THR A 136 25.97 14.96 -0.24
CA THR A 136 25.58 16.29 0.23
C THR A 136 24.23 16.69 -0.37
N LEU A 137 23.38 17.33 0.46
CA LEU A 137 21.99 17.69 0.15
C LEU A 137 21.68 19.13 0.57
N ASP A 138 20.98 19.86 -0.30
CA ASP A 138 20.35 21.13 0.05
C ASP A 138 19.08 20.88 0.88
N GLY A 139 18.85 21.71 1.89
CA GLY A 139 17.56 21.80 2.58
C GLY A 139 16.61 22.72 1.84
N ARG A 140 15.36 22.29 1.65
CA ARG A 140 14.39 22.97 0.80
C ARG A 140 13.18 23.44 1.60
N THR A 141 12.59 24.59 1.27
CA THR A 141 11.34 25.03 1.93
C THR A 141 10.08 24.41 1.31
N ALA A 142 10.20 23.79 0.14
CA ALA A 142 9.13 23.07 -0.54
C ALA A 142 9.65 21.76 -1.15
N ARG A 143 8.74 20.80 -1.35
CA ARG A 143 9.01 19.44 -1.86
C ARG A 143 9.21 19.42 -3.38
N VAL A 144 10.18 20.20 -3.88
CA VAL A 144 10.53 20.34 -5.32
C VAL A 144 12.03 20.52 -5.46
N LEU A 145 12.70 19.76 -6.34
CA LEU A 145 14.18 19.75 -6.45
C LEU A 145 14.82 21.12 -6.71
N SER A 146 14.20 21.98 -7.52
CA SER A 146 14.72 23.32 -7.87
C SER A 146 14.65 24.34 -6.73
N ASN A 147 14.00 24.03 -5.61
CA ASN A 147 14.07 24.85 -4.41
C ASN A 147 15.40 24.58 -3.69
N HIS A 148 16.39 25.46 -3.80
CA HIS A 148 17.67 25.35 -3.09
C HIS A 148 17.73 26.34 -1.91
N ALA A 149 16.71 26.37 -1.04
CA ALA A 149 16.60 27.37 0.03
C ALA A 149 17.77 27.38 1.04
N ARG A 150 18.45 26.25 1.23
CA ARG A 150 19.70 26.12 2.01
C ARG A 150 20.65 25.17 1.27
N PRO A 151 21.50 25.67 0.34
CA PRO A 151 22.48 24.86 -0.38
C PRO A 151 23.43 24.11 0.56
N ASP A 152 23.81 22.89 0.20
CA ASP A 152 24.74 22.00 0.93
C ASP A 152 24.47 21.80 2.45
N ARG A 153 23.25 22.12 2.92
CA ARG A 153 22.82 22.11 4.33
C ARG A 153 23.15 20.83 5.10
N TYR A 154 23.13 19.68 4.44
CA TYR A 154 23.44 18.37 5.03
C TYR A 154 24.60 17.74 4.25
N PRO A 155 25.87 17.87 4.72
CA PRO A 155 27.03 17.25 4.09
C PRO A 155 26.94 15.72 4.00
N ARG A 156 27.58 15.13 3.00
CA ARG A 156 27.75 13.67 2.90
C ARG A 156 28.32 13.09 4.20
N GLY A 157 27.67 12.06 4.73
CA GLY A 157 28.03 11.40 5.99
C GLY A 157 27.45 12.06 7.25
N SER A 158 26.83 13.25 7.14
CA SER A 158 26.13 13.86 8.28
C SER A 158 24.92 13.04 8.71
N ARG A 159 24.60 13.12 10.01
CA ARG A 159 23.38 12.54 10.58
C ARG A 159 22.24 13.56 10.46
N VAL A 160 21.14 13.15 9.85
CA VAL A 160 19.94 14.00 9.64
C VAL A 160 18.79 13.42 10.46
N GLN A 161 18.13 14.28 11.24
CA GLN A 161 16.98 13.90 12.07
C GLN A 161 15.68 14.22 11.33
N ILE A 162 14.86 13.20 11.09
CA ILE A 162 13.61 13.26 10.33
C ILE A 162 12.41 13.09 11.25
N THR A 163 11.45 13.99 11.08
CA THR A 163 10.22 14.07 11.89
C THR A 163 9.07 13.28 11.29
N CYS A 164 8.98 13.25 9.96
CA CYS A 164 7.91 12.64 9.19
C CYS A 164 8.31 12.59 7.69
N GLN A 165 7.54 11.87 6.87
CA GLN A 165 7.71 11.80 5.41
C GLN A 165 6.47 12.31 4.66
N ALA A 166 6.61 12.76 3.41
CA ALA A 166 5.48 13.16 2.54
C ALA A 166 5.76 12.89 1.06
N LEU A 167 4.70 12.91 0.24
CA LEU A 167 4.82 12.98 -1.22
C LEU A 167 5.01 14.42 -1.69
N GLY A 168 5.71 14.59 -2.81
CA GLY A 168 5.94 15.89 -3.43
C GLY A 168 6.23 15.80 -4.93
N GLY A 169 6.89 16.82 -5.47
CA GLY A 169 7.41 16.78 -6.83
C GLY A 169 8.47 15.68 -6.99
N PRO A 170 8.72 15.21 -8.22
CA PRO A 170 9.68 14.14 -8.47
C PRO A 170 11.08 14.53 -8.00
N THR A 171 11.75 13.57 -7.37
CA THR A 171 13.14 13.68 -6.92
C THR A 171 14.08 13.07 -7.97
N TYR A 172 14.97 12.16 -7.57
CA TYR A 172 15.90 11.47 -8.44
C TYR A 172 15.43 10.03 -8.66
N HIS A 173 15.76 9.45 -9.82
CA HIS A 173 15.43 8.07 -10.19
C HIS A 173 13.93 7.69 -10.11
N GLY A 174 13.03 8.68 -10.13
CA GLY A 174 11.57 8.49 -10.11
C GLY A 174 10.92 8.51 -8.72
N SER A 175 11.69 8.51 -7.63
CA SER A 175 11.10 8.62 -6.28
C SER A 175 10.43 10.00 -6.08
N SER A 176 9.28 10.02 -5.41
CA SER A 176 8.59 11.25 -4.99
C SER A 176 8.46 11.38 -3.47
N LEU A 177 9.23 10.59 -2.69
CA LEU A 177 9.29 10.73 -1.24
C LEU A 177 10.21 11.87 -0.80
N TRP A 178 9.75 12.59 0.22
CA TRP A 178 10.42 13.72 0.83
C TRP A 178 10.41 13.59 2.35
N ASP A 179 11.58 13.66 2.96
CA ASP A 179 11.74 13.70 4.41
C ASP A 179 11.63 15.14 4.92
N ARG A 180 10.92 15.33 6.04
CA ARG A 180 10.90 16.60 6.77
C ARG A 180 11.87 16.57 7.95
N THR A 181 12.90 17.39 7.87
CA THR A 181 13.92 17.50 8.92
C THR A 181 13.41 18.23 10.16
N VAL A 182 14.08 18.04 11.29
CA VAL A 182 13.79 18.78 12.54
C VAL A 182 13.92 20.30 12.41
N ASP A 183 14.76 20.80 11.50
CA ASP A 183 14.89 22.22 11.19
C ASP A 183 13.90 22.71 10.11
N GLY A 184 12.84 21.94 9.87
CA GLY A 184 11.67 22.34 9.08
C GLY A 184 11.88 22.34 7.57
N LEU A 185 12.97 21.75 7.09
CA LEU A 185 13.35 21.69 5.68
C LEU A 185 12.99 20.31 5.09
N TRP A 186 12.88 20.27 3.77
CA TRP A 186 12.62 19.07 2.99
C TRP A 186 13.89 18.59 2.27
N ILE A 187 14.12 17.28 2.27
CA ILE A 187 15.16 16.63 1.46
C ILE A 187 14.60 15.37 0.76
N PRO A 188 15.17 14.96 -0.39
CA PRO A 188 14.80 13.69 -1.02
C PRO A 188 15.18 12.49 -0.16
N ASP A 189 14.21 11.62 0.13
CA ASP A 189 14.39 10.38 0.93
C ASP A 189 15.46 9.45 0.34
N HIS A 190 15.49 9.34 -1.01
CA HIS A 190 16.40 8.50 -1.78
C HIS A 190 17.91 8.66 -1.47
N PHE A 191 18.31 9.72 -0.76
CA PHE A 191 19.71 9.93 -0.34
C PHE A 191 19.95 9.84 1.17
N LEU A 192 18.94 9.52 1.98
CA LEU A 192 19.17 9.05 3.33
C LEU A 192 19.39 7.53 3.32
N ARG A 193 20.28 7.06 4.20
CA ARG A 193 20.45 5.62 4.46
C ARG A 193 19.36 5.14 5.42
N THR A 194 18.13 5.12 4.93
CA THR A 194 16.93 4.62 5.62
C THR A 194 16.88 3.09 5.65
N GLY A 195 17.38 2.44 4.58
CA GLY A 195 17.28 0.99 4.37
C GLY A 195 16.11 0.56 3.48
N THR A 196 15.34 1.52 2.95
CA THR A 196 14.26 1.31 1.96
C THR A 196 14.35 2.38 0.86
N ALA A 197 13.64 2.19 -0.25
CA ALA A 197 13.43 3.20 -1.29
C ALA A 197 11.99 3.78 -1.28
N GLY A 198 11.16 3.31 -0.35
CA GLY A 198 9.82 3.80 -0.07
C GLY A 198 9.69 4.23 1.39
N TRP A 199 8.51 4.05 1.98
CA TRP A 199 8.19 4.65 3.28
C TRP A 199 8.88 3.92 4.43
N VAL A 200 9.46 4.68 5.37
CA VAL A 200 10.13 4.10 6.53
C VAL A 200 9.12 3.77 7.63
N THR A 201 8.97 2.48 7.92
CA THR A 201 8.14 1.99 9.02
C THR A 201 8.47 2.70 10.34
N GLY A 202 7.45 3.27 11.00
CA GLY A 202 7.62 4.04 12.23
C GLY A 202 8.07 5.51 12.04
N LEU A 203 8.11 6.03 10.82
CA LEU A 203 7.96 7.47 10.58
C LEU A 203 6.50 7.80 10.26
N PRO A 204 5.95 8.90 10.81
CA PRO A 204 4.61 9.34 10.49
C PRO A 204 4.56 10.10 9.15
N ARG A 205 3.37 10.22 8.58
CA ARG A 205 3.12 11.06 7.40
C ARG A 205 2.98 12.53 7.78
N CYS A 206 3.69 13.44 7.11
CA CYS A 206 3.68 14.88 7.41
C CYS A 206 2.42 15.63 6.98
N GLU A 207 1.49 14.98 6.28
CA GLU A 207 0.42 15.63 5.50
C GLU A 207 -0.75 16.08 6.40
N ALA A 208 -0.41 16.79 7.48
CA ALA A 208 -1.28 17.38 8.48
C ALA A 208 -1.28 18.90 8.32
N GLY A 209 -2.41 19.48 7.92
CA GLY A 209 -2.52 20.93 7.77
C GLY A 209 -1.85 21.50 6.52
N ASP A 210 -1.23 20.68 5.68
CA ASP A 210 -1.05 20.99 4.25
C ASP A 210 -2.45 21.01 3.60
N THR A 211 -3.22 22.08 3.84
CA THR A 211 -4.18 22.50 2.83
C THR A 211 -3.37 22.75 1.57
N VAL A 212 -3.51 21.87 0.59
CA VAL A 212 -3.30 22.24 -0.80
C VAL A 212 -4.44 23.19 -1.18
N THR A 213 -4.40 24.38 -0.59
CA THR A 213 -4.77 25.61 -1.30
C THR A 213 -4.02 25.51 -2.62
N PRO A 214 -4.71 25.32 -3.76
CA PRO A 214 -4.03 25.30 -5.03
C PRO A 214 -3.26 26.61 -5.14
N ALA A 215 -1.96 26.56 -5.44
CA ALA A 215 -1.18 27.78 -5.62
C ALA A 215 -1.97 28.71 -6.54
N PRO A 216 -2.26 29.96 -6.12
CA PRO A 216 -3.26 30.80 -6.77
C PRO A 216 -2.95 30.86 -8.26
N ALA A 217 -3.90 30.38 -9.08
CA ALA A 217 -3.59 29.74 -10.34
C ALA A 217 -2.61 30.58 -11.19
N PRO A 218 -1.46 30.03 -11.61
CA PRO A 218 -0.41 30.81 -12.28
C PRO A 218 -1.02 31.54 -13.48
N ALA A 219 -0.92 32.87 -13.43
CA ALA A 219 -1.93 33.76 -14.02
C ALA A 219 -2.15 33.52 -15.52
N ALA A 220 -3.23 32.78 -15.83
CA ALA A 220 -3.71 32.46 -17.17
C ALA A 220 -2.63 31.96 -18.16
N ASP A 221 -1.66 31.17 -17.69
CA ASP A 221 -0.70 30.53 -18.59
C ASP A 221 -1.42 29.55 -19.52
N SER A 222 -1.11 29.59 -20.82
CA SER A 222 -2.08 29.19 -21.86
C SER A 222 -2.48 27.70 -21.82
N PRO A 223 -3.77 27.36 -22.04
CA PRO A 223 -4.32 26.01 -21.80
C PRO A 223 -3.71 24.89 -22.67
N ALA A 224 -2.92 25.23 -23.69
CA ALA A 224 -2.21 24.28 -24.54
C ALA A 224 -1.05 23.52 -23.84
N ARG A 225 -0.47 24.05 -22.75
CA ARG A 225 0.67 23.40 -22.06
C ARG A 225 0.28 22.36 -21.00
N ALA A 226 -0.83 22.57 -20.29
CA ALA A 226 -1.20 21.79 -19.10
C ALA A 226 -1.58 20.31 -19.34
N GLY A 227 -1.52 19.81 -20.57
CA GLY A 227 -1.69 18.39 -20.94
C GLY A 227 -0.40 17.66 -21.30
N GLN A 228 0.71 18.37 -21.55
CA GLN A 228 1.91 17.79 -22.18
C GLN A 228 2.87 17.10 -21.19
N ASP A 229 2.97 17.57 -19.95
CA ASP A 229 3.96 17.09 -18.96
C ASP A 229 3.40 16.17 -17.86
N ARG A 230 2.12 15.75 -17.96
CA ARG A 230 1.47 14.91 -16.94
C ARG A 230 2.06 13.50 -16.91
N GLN A 231 2.70 13.14 -15.81
CA GLN A 231 3.21 11.80 -15.54
C GLN A 231 2.18 11.01 -14.70
N LEU A 232 2.33 9.68 -14.66
CA LEU A 232 1.60 8.85 -13.71
C LEU A 232 1.98 9.26 -12.27
N SER A 233 1.03 9.43 -11.37
CA SER A 233 1.36 9.64 -9.94
C SER A 233 1.73 8.34 -9.24
N VAL A 234 2.44 8.42 -8.12
CA VAL A 234 2.73 7.24 -7.28
C VAL A 234 1.43 6.60 -6.77
N GLN A 235 0.41 7.40 -6.43
CA GLN A 235 -0.92 6.90 -6.05
C GLN A 235 -1.60 6.15 -7.22
N GLY A 236 -1.43 6.63 -8.46
CA GLY A 236 -1.85 5.94 -9.67
C GLY A 236 -1.14 4.61 -9.89
N ALA A 237 0.17 4.53 -9.64
CA ALA A 237 0.91 3.27 -9.71
C ALA A 237 0.50 2.30 -8.60
N SER A 238 0.32 2.76 -7.35
CA SER A 238 -0.21 1.92 -6.25
C SER A 238 -1.61 1.39 -6.57
N PHE A 239 -2.45 2.21 -7.21
CA PHE A 239 -3.77 1.81 -7.67
C PHE A 239 -3.69 0.73 -8.76
N ILE A 240 -2.76 0.82 -9.71
CA ILE A 240 -2.52 -0.21 -10.73
C ILE A 240 -2.01 -1.51 -10.07
N ALA A 241 -1.02 -1.43 -9.17
CA ALA A 241 -0.39 -2.56 -8.49
C ALA A 241 -1.40 -3.51 -7.80
N ALA A 242 -2.46 -2.94 -7.22
CA ALA A 242 -3.53 -3.66 -6.56
C ALA A 242 -4.38 -4.56 -7.50
N TYR A 243 -4.22 -4.44 -8.82
CA TYR A 243 -4.84 -5.33 -9.82
C TYR A 243 -3.87 -6.32 -10.45
N GLU A 244 -2.59 -5.99 -10.60
CA GLU A 244 -1.61 -6.87 -11.27
C GLU A 244 -1.11 -7.99 -10.34
N GLY A 245 -1.04 -7.73 -9.03
CA GLY A 245 -0.64 -8.71 -8.01
C GLY A 245 0.88 -8.88 -7.88
N TYR A 246 1.33 -9.25 -6.68
CA TYR A 246 2.75 -9.22 -6.29
C TYR A 246 3.45 -10.59 -6.38
N ARG A 247 4.68 -10.58 -6.92
CA ARG A 247 5.67 -11.66 -6.88
C ARG A 247 7.05 -11.08 -6.57
N SER A 248 7.62 -11.42 -5.41
CA SER A 248 8.90 -10.86 -4.97
C SER A 248 10.09 -11.39 -5.77
N THR A 249 10.05 -12.66 -6.19
CA THR A 249 11.06 -13.29 -7.07
C THR A 249 10.56 -13.42 -8.50
N ALA A 250 11.47 -13.54 -9.46
CA ALA A 250 11.14 -13.77 -10.87
C ALA A 250 10.36 -15.09 -11.05
N TYR A 251 9.41 -15.09 -11.99
CA TYR A 251 8.50 -16.20 -12.28
C TYR A 251 8.12 -16.23 -13.78
N ASP A 252 7.72 -17.39 -14.28
CA ASP A 252 7.14 -17.53 -15.62
C ASP A 252 5.67 -17.10 -15.59
N ASP A 253 5.30 -16.14 -16.43
CA ASP A 253 3.90 -15.74 -16.61
C ASP A 253 3.09 -16.73 -17.48
N ALA A 254 1.81 -16.44 -17.71
CA ALA A 254 0.91 -17.29 -18.49
C ALA A 254 1.28 -17.40 -19.99
N GLY A 255 2.19 -16.55 -20.50
CA GLY A 255 2.80 -16.67 -21.83
C GLY A 255 4.14 -17.42 -21.83
N GLY A 256 4.64 -17.84 -20.67
CA GLY A 256 5.96 -18.43 -20.51
C GLY A 256 7.07 -17.40 -20.70
N HIS A 257 6.90 -16.19 -20.17
CA HIS A 257 7.92 -15.14 -20.19
C HIS A 257 8.35 -14.77 -18.77
N CYS A 258 9.62 -14.42 -18.61
CA CYS A 258 10.20 -14.15 -17.30
C CYS A 258 9.79 -12.77 -16.80
N THR A 259 9.07 -12.76 -15.68
CA THR A 259 8.38 -11.58 -15.14
C THR A 259 8.60 -11.48 -13.63
N ILE A 260 8.57 -10.26 -13.05
CA ILE A 260 8.81 -10.03 -11.61
C ILE A 260 7.95 -8.87 -11.06
N GLY A 261 7.81 -8.77 -9.74
CA GLY A 261 7.17 -7.64 -9.08
C GLY A 261 5.66 -7.59 -9.30
N TYR A 262 5.17 -6.50 -9.91
CA TYR A 262 3.78 -6.31 -10.33
C TYR A 262 3.64 -6.46 -11.87
N GLY A 263 4.25 -7.49 -12.45
CA GLY A 263 4.17 -7.74 -13.90
C GLY A 263 5.28 -7.10 -14.75
N HIS A 264 6.42 -6.74 -14.16
CA HIS A 264 7.57 -6.23 -14.90
C HIS A 264 8.22 -7.36 -15.73
N LEU A 265 8.15 -7.24 -17.06
CA LEU A 265 8.74 -8.19 -18.00
C LEU A 265 10.27 -8.06 -18.03
N VAL A 266 10.98 -9.07 -17.52
CA VAL A 266 12.44 -9.13 -17.52
C VAL A 266 12.98 -9.43 -18.92
N HIS A 267 12.44 -10.46 -19.58
CA HIS A 267 12.71 -10.81 -20.97
C HIS A 267 11.65 -11.79 -21.51
N LEU A 268 11.58 -11.94 -22.83
CA LEU A 268 10.76 -12.99 -23.47
C LEU A 268 11.38 -14.38 -23.23
N GLY A 269 10.53 -15.39 -23.05
CA GLY A 269 10.95 -16.75 -22.66
C GLY A 269 11.16 -16.88 -21.14
N GLY A 270 11.10 -18.11 -20.62
CA GLY A 270 11.06 -18.40 -19.19
C GLY A 270 12.35 -18.10 -18.42
N CYS A 271 12.22 -17.88 -17.11
CA CYS A 271 13.28 -17.39 -16.24
C CYS A 271 14.46 -18.38 -16.10
N SER A 272 15.68 -17.85 -16.20
CA SER A 272 16.88 -18.65 -15.93
C SER A 272 17.36 -18.52 -14.48
N ARG A 273 18.28 -19.41 -14.08
CA ARG A 273 19.00 -19.30 -12.80
C ARG A 273 19.86 -18.03 -12.70
N ALA A 274 20.24 -17.42 -13.82
CA ALA A 274 20.95 -16.14 -13.84
C ALA A 274 20.02 -14.97 -13.50
N ASP A 275 18.75 -15.02 -13.90
CA ASP A 275 17.77 -13.98 -13.57
C ASP A 275 17.40 -14.01 -12.10
N ALA A 276 17.19 -15.20 -11.53
CA ALA A 276 17.03 -15.37 -10.09
C ALA A 276 18.25 -14.84 -9.29
N ALA A 277 19.47 -14.97 -9.81
CA ALA A 277 20.67 -14.43 -9.18
C ALA A 277 20.86 -12.91 -9.40
N ARG A 278 20.36 -12.36 -10.52
CA ARG A 278 20.46 -10.95 -10.89
C ARG A 278 19.42 -10.08 -10.17
N TRP A 279 18.19 -10.56 -10.07
CA TRP A 279 17.06 -9.83 -9.49
C TRP A 279 16.82 -10.20 -8.02
N GLY A 280 17.24 -11.39 -7.57
CA GLY A 280 17.07 -11.85 -6.20
C GLY A 280 15.59 -11.90 -5.79
N SER A 281 15.27 -11.18 -4.72
CA SER A 281 13.90 -10.89 -4.32
C SER A 281 13.75 -9.39 -4.15
N LEU A 282 12.77 -8.80 -4.84
CA LEU A 282 12.33 -7.42 -4.63
C LEU A 282 11.51 -7.30 -3.33
N THR A 283 11.36 -6.07 -2.88
CA THR A 283 10.30 -5.58 -2.00
C THR A 283 9.08 -5.11 -2.81
N GLN A 284 7.96 -4.82 -2.13
CA GLN A 284 6.78 -4.22 -2.78
C GLN A 284 7.06 -2.81 -3.31
N ASP A 285 7.90 -2.02 -2.65
CA ASP A 285 8.26 -0.67 -3.10
C ASP A 285 9.16 -0.70 -4.35
N GLU A 286 10.12 -1.63 -4.43
CA GLU A 286 10.94 -1.82 -5.64
C GLU A 286 10.10 -2.34 -6.82
N ALA A 287 9.18 -3.28 -6.57
CA ALA A 287 8.23 -3.74 -7.56
C ALA A 287 7.28 -2.61 -8.03
N LEU A 288 6.87 -1.72 -7.13
CA LEU A 288 6.05 -0.55 -7.43
C LEU A 288 6.83 0.49 -8.25
N ALA A 289 8.13 0.66 -7.98
CA ALA A 289 9.01 1.53 -8.76
C ALA A 289 9.19 1.02 -10.20
N LEU A 290 9.35 -0.29 -10.41
CA LEU A 290 9.36 -0.91 -11.75
C LEU A 290 8.02 -0.70 -12.46
N LEU A 291 6.90 -1.00 -11.78
CA LEU A 291 5.56 -0.80 -12.34
C LEU A 291 5.33 0.66 -12.76
N TRP A 292 5.74 1.63 -11.95
CA TRP A 292 5.64 3.05 -12.30
C TRP A 292 6.45 3.38 -13.57
N GLN A 293 7.67 2.84 -13.70
CA GLN A 293 8.50 3.04 -14.90
C GLN A 293 7.86 2.42 -16.15
N ASP A 294 7.38 1.18 -16.07
CA ASP A 294 6.69 0.51 -17.19
C ASP A 294 5.42 1.28 -17.58
N ALA A 295 4.62 1.69 -16.59
CA ALA A 295 3.36 2.38 -16.79
C ALA A 295 3.50 3.77 -17.41
N GLN A 296 4.69 4.39 -17.37
CA GLN A 296 4.94 5.66 -18.06
C GLN A 296 4.89 5.55 -19.59
N THR A 297 5.08 4.35 -20.15
CA THR A 297 4.81 4.04 -21.56
C THR A 297 3.33 4.24 -21.91
N TYR A 298 2.44 3.93 -20.97
CA TYR A 298 1.00 4.08 -21.12
C TYR A 298 0.56 5.52 -20.83
N ALA A 299 1.19 6.19 -19.85
CA ALA A 299 1.07 7.63 -19.65
C ALA A 299 1.41 8.43 -20.92
N ALA A 300 2.48 8.08 -21.62
CA ALA A 300 2.84 8.68 -22.91
C ALA A 300 1.76 8.46 -23.99
N GLY A 301 1.18 7.26 -24.05
CA GLY A 301 0.08 6.96 -24.97
C GLY A 301 -1.21 7.74 -24.68
N VAL A 302 -1.57 7.91 -23.40
CA VAL A 302 -2.71 8.74 -22.99
C VAL A 302 -2.47 10.21 -23.36
N ARG A 303 -1.28 10.77 -23.07
CA ARG A 303 -0.92 12.14 -23.48
C ARG A 303 -0.99 12.34 -24.99
N ALA A 304 -0.44 11.40 -25.77
CA ALA A 304 -0.47 11.46 -27.24
C ALA A 304 -1.88 11.33 -27.83
N ALA A 305 -2.78 10.60 -27.16
CA ALA A 305 -4.16 10.43 -27.58
C ALA A 305 -5.09 11.59 -27.19
N LEU A 306 -4.77 12.33 -26.11
CA LEU A 306 -5.56 13.45 -25.55
C LEU A 306 -4.72 14.74 -25.36
N PRO A 307 -3.96 15.21 -26.36
CA PRO A 307 -2.90 16.23 -26.19
C PRO A 307 -3.40 17.66 -25.88
N ARG A 308 -4.72 17.87 -25.88
CA ARG A 308 -5.39 19.16 -25.61
C ARG A 308 -6.52 19.05 -24.57
N THR A 309 -6.76 17.86 -24.03
CA THR A 309 -7.89 17.63 -23.10
C THR A 309 -7.48 18.05 -21.69
N PRO A 310 -8.22 18.95 -21.02
CA PRO A 310 -7.98 19.24 -19.61
C PRO A 310 -8.39 18.02 -18.77
N LEU A 311 -7.50 17.57 -17.89
CA LEU A 311 -7.69 16.44 -16.98
C LEU A 311 -7.16 16.84 -15.60
N SER A 312 -7.79 16.32 -14.53
CA SER A 312 -7.16 16.29 -13.21
C SER A 312 -6.03 15.24 -13.17
N GLN A 313 -5.22 15.21 -12.11
CA GLN A 313 -4.20 14.18 -11.95
C GLN A 313 -4.83 12.79 -11.80
N ALA A 314 -5.84 12.65 -10.94
CA ALA A 314 -6.58 11.39 -10.76
C ALA A 314 -7.31 10.93 -12.04
N GLN A 315 -7.85 11.87 -12.83
CA GLN A 315 -8.43 11.56 -14.15
C GLN A 315 -7.37 11.02 -15.12
N PHE A 316 -6.18 11.64 -15.15
CA PHE A 316 -5.07 11.13 -15.95
C PHE A 316 -4.66 9.73 -15.48
N ASP A 317 -4.45 9.53 -14.18
CA ASP A 317 -4.01 8.26 -13.59
C ASP A 317 -5.04 7.12 -13.81
N ALA A 318 -6.34 7.40 -13.74
CA ALA A 318 -7.39 6.45 -14.09
C ALA A 318 -7.36 6.04 -15.57
N LEU A 319 -7.11 6.99 -16.49
CA LEU A 319 -6.94 6.70 -17.92
C LEU A 319 -5.64 5.91 -18.18
N VAL A 320 -4.59 6.13 -17.39
CA VAL A 320 -3.35 5.33 -17.46
C VAL A 320 -3.58 3.91 -16.93
N SER A 321 -4.31 3.70 -15.84
CA SER A 321 -4.67 2.34 -15.37
C SER A 321 -5.51 1.59 -16.40
N LEU A 322 -6.47 2.25 -17.04
CA LEU A 322 -7.21 1.69 -18.15
C LEU A 322 -6.26 1.31 -19.31
N SER A 323 -5.43 2.26 -19.75
CA SER A 323 -4.51 2.06 -20.89
C SER A 323 -3.45 0.98 -20.63
N TYR A 324 -2.95 0.86 -19.40
CA TYR A 324 -2.05 -0.22 -18.97
C TYR A 324 -2.70 -1.59 -19.20
N ASN A 325 -3.97 -1.72 -18.79
CA ASN A 325 -4.70 -2.99 -18.85
C ASN A 325 -5.27 -3.35 -20.25
N ILE A 326 -5.61 -2.37 -21.09
CA ILE A 326 -6.19 -2.61 -22.44
C ILE A 326 -5.21 -2.30 -23.59
N GLY A 327 -3.99 -1.88 -23.26
CA GLY A 327 -3.00 -1.39 -24.20
C GLY A 327 -3.26 0.02 -24.72
N ASN A 328 -2.20 0.77 -25.01
CA ASN A 328 -2.25 2.06 -25.73
C ASN A 328 -3.01 1.98 -27.07
N GLY A 329 -3.06 0.80 -27.70
CA GLY A 329 -3.88 0.52 -28.88
C GLY A 329 -5.39 0.55 -28.56
N GLY A 330 -5.81 -0.24 -27.57
CA GLY A 330 -7.21 -0.28 -27.10
C GLY A 330 -7.67 1.09 -26.59
N PHE A 331 -6.84 1.78 -25.80
CA PHE A 331 -7.14 3.12 -25.32
C PHE A 331 -7.37 4.12 -26.45
N ARG A 332 -6.47 4.18 -27.44
CA ARG A 332 -6.58 5.10 -28.59
C ARG A 332 -7.84 4.85 -29.43
N GLY A 333 -8.28 3.60 -29.55
CA GLY A 333 -9.52 3.22 -30.24
C GLY A 333 -10.78 3.25 -29.37
N SER A 334 -10.67 3.55 -28.07
CA SER A 334 -11.78 3.43 -27.12
C SER A 334 -12.81 4.56 -27.24
N ALA A 335 -14.06 4.24 -26.89
CA ALA A 335 -15.10 5.23 -26.70
C ALA A 335 -14.74 6.23 -25.58
N VAL A 336 -14.03 5.81 -24.53
CA VAL A 336 -13.49 6.69 -23.47
C VAL A 336 -12.64 7.81 -24.08
N ARG A 337 -11.69 7.45 -24.95
CA ARG A 337 -10.84 8.41 -25.64
C ARG A 337 -11.64 9.29 -26.61
N ALA A 338 -12.64 8.74 -27.29
CA ALA A 338 -13.50 9.51 -28.20
C ALA A 338 -14.30 10.58 -27.46
N SER A 339 -14.89 10.23 -26.31
CA SER A 339 -15.60 11.15 -25.39
C SER A 339 -14.76 12.35 -24.99
N LEU A 340 -13.46 12.11 -24.79
CA LEU A 340 -12.51 13.10 -24.28
C LEU A 340 -11.75 13.90 -25.35
N ALA A 341 -11.85 13.52 -26.63
CA ALA A 341 -11.04 14.09 -27.73
C ALA A 341 -11.73 15.25 -28.50
N GLY A 342 -12.96 15.60 -28.16
CA GLY A 342 -13.72 16.69 -28.80
C GLY A 342 -13.33 18.10 -28.33
N SER A 343 -13.89 19.12 -28.97
CA SER A 343 -13.83 20.52 -28.51
C SER A 343 -14.61 20.77 -27.22
N THR A 344 -15.62 19.94 -26.95
CA THR A 344 -16.35 19.83 -25.69
C THR A 344 -16.22 18.39 -25.17
N PRO A 345 -15.14 18.07 -24.42
CA PRO A 345 -14.96 16.75 -23.82
C PRO A 345 -16.11 16.40 -22.88
N ASP A 346 -16.66 15.20 -23.03
CA ASP A 346 -17.58 14.62 -22.06
C ASP A 346 -16.80 13.72 -21.08
N HIS A 347 -16.46 14.30 -19.94
CA HIS A 347 -15.87 13.62 -18.79
C HIS A 347 -16.90 12.81 -17.99
N ALA A 348 -18.19 13.12 -18.07
CA ALA A 348 -19.23 12.49 -17.27
C ALA A 348 -19.56 11.07 -17.77
N ALA A 349 -19.50 10.84 -19.09
CA ALA A 349 -19.69 9.52 -19.69
C ALA A 349 -18.53 8.53 -19.43
N VAL A 350 -17.35 9.00 -19.00
CA VAL A 350 -16.12 8.17 -18.93
C VAL A 350 -16.27 6.89 -18.08
N PRO A 351 -16.89 6.88 -16.88
CA PRO A 351 -17.07 5.66 -16.09
C PRO A 351 -17.91 4.58 -16.81
N ASP A 352 -19.00 4.97 -17.47
CA ASP A 352 -19.86 4.03 -18.20
C ASP A 352 -19.18 3.52 -19.50
N LEU A 353 -18.32 4.35 -20.10
CA LEU A 353 -17.49 3.95 -21.23
C LEU A 353 -16.32 3.05 -20.82
N MET A 354 -15.79 3.18 -19.59
CA MET A 354 -14.83 2.25 -18.99
C MET A 354 -15.46 0.87 -18.78
N LEU A 355 -16.73 0.80 -18.35
CA LEU A 355 -17.47 -0.46 -18.17
C LEU A 355 -17.67 -1.29 -19.46
N ARG A 356 -17.29 -0.78 -20.63
CA ARG A 356 -17.25 -1.55 -21.89
C ARG A 356 -16.00 -2.44 -22.00
N TRP A 357 -14.99 -2.24 -21.16
CA TRP A 357 -13.73 -2.97 -21.15
C TRP A 357 -13.65 -3.95 -19.97
N VAL A 358 -14.63 -4.85 -19.90
CA VAL A 358 -14.82 -5.83 -18.80
C VAL A 358 -14.69 -7.30 -19.24
N SER A 359 -14.43 -7.55 -20.52
CA SER A 359 -14.46 -8.90 -21.11
C SER A 359 -13.12 -9.33 -21.70
N SER A 360 -12.85 -10.63 -21.67
CA SER A 360 -11.75 -11.28 -22.40
C SER A 360 -12.31 -12.44 -23.22
N SER A 361 -11.86 -12.61 -24.47
CA SER A 361 -12.37 -13.62 -25.41
C SER A 361 -13.91 -13.67 -25.53
N GLY A 362 -14.57 -12.52 -25.37
CA GLY A 362 -16.05 -12.38 -25.41
C GLY A 362 -16.77 -12.65 -24.07
N VAL A 363 -16.07 -13.13 -23.04
CA VAL A 363 -16.66 -13.45 -21.71
C VAL A 363 -16.38 -12.31 -20.72
N GLU A 364 -17.40 -11.82 -20.02
CA GLU A 364 -17.21 -10.86 -18.92
C GLU A 364 -16.41 -11.46 -17.76
N LEU A 365 -15.43 -10.72 -17.25
CA LEU A 365 -14.61 -11.10 -16.11
C LEU A 365 -14.94 -10.20 -14.90
N PRO A 366 -15.45 -10.74 -13.77
CA PRO A 366 -15.78 -9.96 -12.58
C PRO A 366 -14.61 -9.11 -12.04
N GLY A 367 -13.37 -9.58 -12.18
CA GLY A 367 -12.17 -8.83 -11.81
C GLY A 367 -11.95 -7.57 -12.66
N LEU A 368 -12.20 -7.64 -13.97
CA LEU A 368 -12.15 -6.47 -14.86
C LEU A 368 -13.33 -5.53 -14.57
N ARG A 369 -14.54 -6.05 -14.38
CA ARG A 369 -15.72 -5.25 -13.97
C ARG A 369 -15.46 -4.44 -12.69
N ARG A 370 -14.85 -5.05 -11.67
CA ARG A 370 -14.39 -4.36 -10.44
C ARG A 370 -13.34 -3.28 -10.74
N ARG A 371 -12.33 -3.60 -11.55
CA ARG A 371 -11.27 -2.64 -11.94
C ARG A 371 -11.85 -1.41 -12.65
N ARG A 372 -12.74 -1.61 -13.62
CA ARG A 372 -13.42 -0.53 -14.36
C ARG A 372 -14.29 0.35 -13.45
N LEU A 373 -15.01 -0.24 -12.47
CA LEU A 373 -15.78 0.52 -11.49
C LEU A 373 -14.88 1.43 -10.63
N ASN A 374 -13.76 0.91 -10.14
CA ASN A 374 -12.81 1.69 -9.33
C ASN A 374 -12.07 2.75 -10.17
N GLU A 375 -11.72 2.46 -11.43
CA GLU A 375 -11.13 3.45 -12.36
C GLU A 375 -12.11 4.58 -12.67
N GLY A 376 -13.39 4.26 -12.91
CA GLY A 376 -14.45 5.25 -13.08
C GLY A 376 -14.67 6.09 -11.81
N ARG A 377 -14.67 5.46 -10.63
CA ARG A 377 -14.73 6.16 -9.33
C ARG A 377 -13.55 7.12 -9.15
N LEU A 378 -12.33 6.69 -9.45
CA LEU A 378 -11.14 7.54 -9.41
C LEU A 378 -11.25 8.71 -10.40
N PHE A 379 -11.74 8.47 -11.61
CA PHE A 379 -11.93 9.50 -12.64
C PHE A 379 -12.98 10.57 -12.24
N SER A 380 -14.10 10.16 -11.66
CA SER A 380 -15.19 11.07 -11.28
C SER A 380 -15.02 11.74 -9.92
N THR A 381 -14.34 11.11 -8.96
CA THR A 381 -14.27 11.59 -7.56
C THR A 381 -12.87 11.95 -7.08
N GLY A 382 -11.82 11.55 -7.79
CA GLY A 382 -10.44 11.66 -7.33
C GLY A 382 -10.03 10.67 -6.25
N SER A 383 -10.93 9.80 -5.76
CA SER A 383 -10.63 8.86 -4.68
C SER A 383 -9.97 7.58 -5.20
N TYR A 384 -8.72 7.35 -4.77
CA TYR A 384 -7.95 6.12 -5.03
C TYR A 384 -8.41 4.90 -4.22
N ALA A 385 -9.36 5.05 -3.28
CA ALA A 385 -9.84 3.93 -2.48
C ALA A 385 -10.47 2.85 -3.36
N ILE A 386 -9.92 1.64 -3.28
CA ILE A 386 -10.30 0.47 -4.07
C ILE A 386 -11.43 -0.24 -3.34
N ILE A 387 -12.61 -0.32 -3.95
CA ILE A 387 -13.70 -1.14 -3.42
C ILE A 387 -13.28 -2.61 -3.60
N PRO A 388 -13.10 -3.40 -2.52
CA PRO A 388 -12.76 -4.81 -2.63
C PRO A 388 -13.95 -5.60 -3.18
N ALA A 389 -13.69 -6.83 -3.65
CA ALA A 389 -14.81 -7.75 -3.82
C ALA A 389 -15.35 -8.11 -2.43
N ARG A 390 -16.67 -8.05 -2.23
CA ARG A 390 -17.30 -8.79 -1.13
C ARG A 390 -16.89 -10.26 -1.26
N PRO A 391 -16.54 -10.97 -0.18
CA PRO A 391 -16.34 -12.41 -0.25
C PRO A 391 -17.62 -13.05 -0.78
N TYR A 392 -17.49 -14.02 -1.68
CA TYR A 392 -18.61 -14.88 -2.05
C TYR A 392 -19.00 -15.68 -0.82
N SER A 393 -20.16 -15.39 -0.24
CA SER A 393 -20.77 -16.21 0.79
C SER A 393 -21.15 -17.55 0.17
N LEU A 394 -20.35 -18.59 0.42
CA LEU A 394 -20.74 -19.96 0.17
C LEU A 394 -21.71 -20.40 1.27
N SER A 395 -22.98 -20.52 0.88
CA SER A 395 -24.06 -21.20 1.61
C SER A 395 -24.06 -22.68 1.30
#